data_AF-A0A2V5UKX0-F1
#
_entry.id   AF-A0A2V5UKX0-F1
#
_cell.length_a   1.000
_cell.length_b   1.000
_cell.length_c   1.000
_cell.angle_alpha   90.00
_cell.angle_beta   90.00
_cell.angle_gamma   90.00
#
_symmetry.space_group_name_H-M   'P 1'
#
loop_
_entity.id
_entity.type
_entity.pdbx_description
1 polymer ?
#
loop_
_entity_poly.entity_id
_entity_poly.type
_entity_poly.pdbx_seq_one_letter_code
_entity_poly.pdbx_strand_id
1 'polypeptide(L)'
;MHVGAKYEDAYGMRMSRYGVLKSVDHLKYELLPPYTDCAQALCGWIPSRIKQHIEERLGIVPLLQNVATRVTLAESKSDFLNLIGKQIDKTPANFEIFSFAVIKVHLEKFACKIYRDTRTAAHDKGVDLSTNFGVVYQIKKLRMSTESDANRVYAELKVNFDSERLQDGNVILVIDEISKDVKKYLIDMKVQSISKDDLLKMAANFDESEDRQKVLRIVYEEFRREYSSSIK
;
A
#
# COMPACT_ATOMS: atom_id res chain seq x y z
N MET A 1 12.38 10.33 18.84
CA MET A 1 11.37 10.01 19.88
C MET A 1 11.34 8.49 20.02
N HIS A 2 12.01 7.93 21.04
CA HIS A 2 12.05 6.47 21.22
C HIS A 2 10.80 6.00 21.96
N VAL A 3 9.77 5.66 21.19
CA VAL A 3 8.61 4.90 21.68
C VAL A 3 9.05 3.44 21.72
N GLY A 4 9.48 2.94 22.89
CA GLY A 4 9.95 1.55 23.01
C GLY A 4 10.77 1.15 24.25
N ALA A 5 10.93 2.02 25.26
CA ALA A 5 11.54 1.59 26.53
C ALA A 5 10.52 0.83 27.40
N LYS A 6 10.96 -0.26 28.07
CA LYS A 6 10.16 -1.00 29.05
C LYS A 6 9.61 -0.03 30.11
N TYR A 7 8.35 -0.26 30.51
CA TYR A 7 7.56 0.59 31.41
C TYR A 7 8.28 0.96 32.73
N GLU A 8 9.23 0.13 33.15
CA GLU A 8 9.86 0.19 34.47
C GLU A 8 11.08 1.13 34.56
N ASP A 9 11.71 1.52 33.44
CA ASP A 9 12.99 2.25 33.51
C ASP A 9 12.88 3.72 33.07
N ALA A 10 12.65 4.57 34.07
CA ALA A 10 12.97 6.00 34.08
C ALA A 10 12.05 6.96 33.30
N TYR A 11 10.80 6.60 32.98
CA TYR A 11 9.87 7.58 32.39
C TYR A 11 9.57 8.75 33.34
N GLY A 12 9.36 8.50 34.63
CA GLY A 12 9.12 9.57 35.63
C GLY A 12 10.24 10.60 35.71
N MET A 13 11.51 10.15 35.71
CA MET A 13 12.69 11.04 35.71
C MET A 13 12.96 11.72 34.36
N ARG A 14 12.53 11.14 33.23
CA ARG A 14 12.71 11.75 31.91
C ARG A 14 11.61 12.76 31.60
N MET A 15 10.36 12.43 31.91
CA MET A 15 9.21 13.31 31.68
C MET A 15 9.25 14.58 32.54
N SER A 16 9.89 14.51 33.71
CA SER A 16 10.19 15.70 34.51
C SER A 16 11.23 16.61 33.87
N ARG A 17 12.23 16.07 33.17
CA ARG A 17 13.19 16.88 32.39
C ARG A 17 12.56 17.61 31.20
N TYR A 18 11.48 17.05 30.64
CA TYR A 18 10.73 17.68 29.55
C TYR A 18 9.61 18.61 30.04
N GLY A 19 9.52 18.86 31.37
CA GLY A 19 8.51 19.76 31.94
C GLY A 19 7.08 19.23 31.84
N VAL A 20 6.88 17.91 31.64
CA VAL A 20 5.55 17.31 31.49
C VAL A 20 4.96 16.89 32.84
N LEU A 21 5.82 16.41 33.74
CA LEU A 21 5.45 15.92 35.07
C LEU A 21 6.33 16.59 36.14
N LYS A 22 5.82 16.85 37.35
CA LYS A 22 6.67 17.10 38.54
C LYS A 22 6.47 16.00 39.57
N SER A 23 7.55 15.65 40.28
CA SER A 23 7.47 14.71 41.40
C SER A 23 6.89 15.42 42.61
N VAL A 24 5.88 14.83 43.23
CA VAL A 24 5.22 15.35 44.43
C VAL A 24 5.51 14.53 45.68
N ASP A 25 5.91 13.26 45.50
CA ASP A 25 6.26 12.32 46.57
C ASP A 25 6.98 11.09 45.98
N HIS A 26 7.39 10.14 46.83
CA HIS A 26 7.97 8.86 46.40
C HIS A 26 7.05 8.14 45.41
N LEU A 27 7.51 8.00 44.16
CA LEU A 27 6.77 7.43 43.03
C LEU A 27 5.42 8.10 42.71
N LYS A 28 5.17 9.33 43.22
CA LYS A 28 4.00 10.14 42.85
C LYS A 28 4.42 11.31 41.99
N TYR A 29 3.68 11.50 40.90
CA TYR A 29 3.91 12.56 39.93
C TYR A 29 2.59 13.26 39.62
N GLU A 30 2.64 14.56 39.40
CA GLU A 30 1.52 15.33 38.87
C GLU A 30 1.87 15.90 37.50
N LEU A 31 0.86 16.02 36.65
CA LEU A 31 0.97 16.62 35.32
C LEU A 31 1.10 18.14 35.48
N LEU A 32 2.02 18.76 34.73
CA LEU A 32 2.24 20.21 34.77
C LEU A 32 1.40 20.95 33.73
N PRO A 33 1.02 22.22 33.95
CA PRO A 33 0.61 23.13 32.88
C PRO A 33 1.70 23.24 31.80
N PRO A 34 1.36 23.31 30.50
CA PRO A 34 0.00 23.40 29.97
C PRO A 34 -0.69 22.03 29.80
N TYR A 35 -0.04 20.92 30.14
CA TYR A 35 -0.58 19.58 29.85
C TYR A 35 -1.84 19.26 30.65
N THR A 36 -1.98 19.75 31.88
CA THR A 36 -3.25 19.72 32.65
C THR A 36 -4.31 20.60 32.00
N ASP A 37 -3.92 21.81 31.62
CA ASP A 37 -4.83 22.86 31.15
C ASP A 37 -5.33 22.56 29.74
N CYS A 38 -4.50 21.88 28.95
CA CYS A 38 -4.80 21.42 27.61
C CYS A 38 -5.24 19.95 27.58
N ALA A 39 -5.25 19.21 28.70
CA ALA A 39 -5.61 17.78 28.72
C ALA A 39 -7.01 17.56 28.12
N GLN A 40 -7.98 18.39 28.52
CA GLN A 40 -9.35 18.28 28.03
C GLN A 40 -9.44 18.61 26.53
N ALA A 41 -8.70 19.63 26.07
CA ALA A 41 -8.61 19.97 24.65
C ALA A 41 -7.95 18.85 23.84
N LEU A 42 -6.87 18.24 24.36
CA LEU A 42 -6.18 17.11 23.75
C LEU A 42 -7.07 15.87 23.68
N CYS A 43 -7.84 15.55 24.73
CA CYS A 43 -8.78 14.43 24.71
C CYS A 43 -9.87 14.60 23.63
N GLY A 44 -10.31 15.82 23.35
CA GLY A 44 -11.21 16.10 22.22
C GLY A 44 -10.51 16.06 20.86
N TRP A 45 -9.26 16.53 20.79
CA TRP A 45 -8.49 16.63 19.55
C TRP A 45 -7.93 15.29 19.06
N ILE A 46 -7.39 14.46 19.96
CA ILE A 46 -6.70 13.20 19.63
C ILE A 46 -7.58 12.26 18.79
N PRO A 47 -8.84 11.96 19.16
CA PRO A 47 -9.68 11.05 18.36
C PRO A 47 -9.88 11.56 16.92
N SER A 48 -10.09 12.87 16.76
CA SER A 48 -10.25 13.48 15.43
C SER A 48 -8.99 13.37 14.58
N ARG A 49 -7.81 13.53 15.18
CA ARG A 49 -6.53 13.38 14.49
C ARG A 49 -6.21 11.94 14.15
N ILE A 50 -6.52 11.00 15.06
CA ILE A 50 -6.38 9.57 14.77
C ILE A 50 -7.29 9.19 13.60
N LYS A 51 -8.55 9.62 13.63
CA LYS A 51 -9.50 9.38 12.53
C LYS A 51 -8.99 9.96 11.22
N GLN A 52 -8.58 11.24 11.22
CA GLN A 52 -8.00 11.89 10.04
C GLN A 52 -6.78 11.10 9.51
N HIS A 53 -5.88 10.68 10.39
CA HIS A 53 -4.70 9.91 9.99
C HIS A 53 -5.07 8.56 9.35
N ILE A 54 -6.04 7.84 9.92
CA ILE A 54 -6.55 6.58 9.35
C ILE A 54 -7.20 6.84 7.99
N GLU A 55 -8.00 7.88 7.84
CA GLU A 55 -8.67 8.23 6.58
C GLU A 55 -7.68 8.65 5.49
N GLU A 56 -6.63 9.39 5.86
CA GLU A 56 -5.56 9.79 4.95
C GLU A 56 -4.74 8.59 4.48
N ARG A 57 -4.36 7.70 5.40
CA ARG A 57 -3.48 6.55 5.13
C ARG A 57 -4.20 5.35 4.53
N LEU A 58 -5.29 4.90 5.14
CA LEU A 58 -5.99 3.67 4.80
C LEU A 58 -7.30 3.91 4.04
N GLY A 59 -7.87 5.11 4.14
CA GLY A 59 -9.12 5.43 3.46
C GLY A 59 -10.25 4.50 3.86
N ILE A 60 -10.90 3.89 2.88
CA ILE A 60 -12.06 3.00 3.10
C ILE A 60 -11.65 1.58 3.52
N VAL A 61 -10.37 1.23 3.41
CA VAL A 61 -9.88 -0.14 3.55
C VAL A 61 -10.36 -0.83 4.84
N PRO A 62 -10.35 -0.20 6.03
CA PRO A 62 -10.84 -0.87 7.24
C PRO A 62 -12.31 -1.29 7.15
N LEU A 63 -13.13 -0.54 6.41
CA LEU A 63 -14.56 -0.83 6.23
C LEU A 63 -14.78 -2.01 5.25
N LEU A 64 -13.80 -2.30 4.39
CA LEU A 64 -13.86 -3.41 3.45
C LEU A 64 -13.81 -4.78 4.14
N GLN A 65 -13.59 -4.88 5.46
CA GLN A 65 -13.81 -6.11 6.22
C GLN A 65 -15.27 -6.59 6.12
N ASN A 66 -16.21 -5.65 6.13
CA ASN A 66 -17.64 -5.94 6.13
C ASN A 66 -18.12 -6.32 4.72
N VAL A 67 -18.75 -7.48 4.61
CA VAL A 67 -19.31 -8.00 3.35
C VAL A 67 -20.35 -7.05 2.78
N ALA A 68 -21.28 -6.53 3.60
CA ALA A 68 -22.35 -5.64 3.16
C ALA A 68 -21.77 -4.35 2.55
N THR A 69 -20.73 -3.79 3.18
CA THR A 69 -20.02 -2.62 2.63
C THR A 69 -19.40 -2.93 1.27
N ARG A 70 -18.77 -4.10 1.09
CA ARG A 70 -18.22 -4.48 -0.22
C ARG A 70 -19.30 -4.67 -1.27
N VAL A 71 -20.43 -5.27 -0.92
CA VAL A 71 -21.58 -5.44 -1.83
C VAL A 71 -22.07 -4.08 -2.32
N THR A 72 -22.33 -3.15 -1.41
CA THR A 72 -22.79 -1.79 -1.75
C THR A 72 -21.80 -1.05 -2.65
N LEU A 73 -20.49 -1.11 -2.34
CA LEU A 73 -19.47 -0.44 -3.14
C LEU A 73 -19.23 -1.08 -4.51
N ALA A 74 -19.53 -2.36 -4.65
CA ALA A 74 -19.34 -3.13 -5.87
C ALA A 74 -20.59 -3.18 -6.75
N GLU A 75 -21.74 -2.70 -6.28
CA GLU A 75 -23.01 -2.70 -7.02
C GLU A 75 -22.91 -1.80 -8.26
N SER A 76 -22.48 -0.56 -8.06
CA SER A 76 -22.32 0.44 -9.11
C SER A 76 -20.92 0.40 -9.72
N LYS A 77 -20.85 0.27 -11.06
CA LYS A 77 -19.57 0.18 -11.79
C LYS A 77 -18.82 1.50 -11.75
N SER A 78 -19.53 2.61 -11.90
CA SER A 78 -18.95 3.95 -11.81
C SER A 78 -18.41 4.25 -10.41
N ASP A 79 -19.14 3.87 -9.36
CA ASP A 79 -18.71 4.13 -7.99
C ASP A 79 -17.50 3.26 -7.61
N PHE A 80 -17.49 2.01 -8.06
CA PHE A 80 -16.32 1.15 -7.94
C PHE A 80 -15.10 1.77 -8.64
N LEU A 81 -15.21 2.20 -9.90
CA LEU A 81 -14.08 2.80 -10.62
C LEU A 81 -13.59 4.10 -9.97
N ASN A 82 -14.51 4.95 -9.54
CA ASN A 82 -14.19 6.17 -8.80
C ASN A 82 -13.47 5.85 -7.48
N LEU A 83 -13.89 4.79 -6.79
CA LEU A 83 -13.23 4.33 -5.59
C LEU A 83 -11.81 3.84 -5.89
N ILE A 84 -11.62 2.96 -6.87
CA ILE A 84 -10.31 2.44 -7.25
C ILE A 84 -9.37 3.60 -7.61
N GLY A 85 -9.81 4.54 -8.45
CA GLY A 85 -9.02 5.71 -8.83
C GLY A 85 -8.59 6.55 -7.62
N LYS A 86 -9.54 6.90 -6.74
CA LYS A 86 -9.24 7.67 -5.52
C LYS A 86 -8.28 6.94 -4.58
N GLN A 87 -8.41 5.62 -4.44
CA GLN A 87 -7.57 4.87 -3.50
C GLN A 87 -6.16 4.66 -4.06
N ILE A 88 -6.01 4.33 -5.34
CA ILE A 88 -4.70 4.16 -6.00
C ILE A 88 -3.83 5.42 -5.90
N ASP A 89 -4.44 6.60 -5.84
CA ASP A 89 -3.73 7.88 -5.73
C ASP A 89 -3.31 8.25 -4.30
N LYS A 90 -3.86 7.62 -3.25
CA LYS A 90 -3.63 8.03 -1.85
C LYS A 90 -2.18 7.87 -1.40
N THR A 91 -1.62 6.67 -1.53
CA THR A 91 -0.27 6.34 -1.05
C THR A 91 0.40 5.33 -1.98
N PRO A 92 1.75 5.18 -1.94
CA PRO A 92 2.44 4.10 -2.64
C PRO A 92 1.91 2.70 -2.30
N ALA A 93 1.63 2.44 -1.01
CA ALA A 93 1.09 1.16 -0.57
C ALA A 93 -0.32 0.91 -1.14
N ASN A 94 -1.16 1.95 -1.19
CA ASN A 94 -2.47 1.83 -1.86
C ASN A 94 -2.31 1.54 -3.35
N PHE A 95 -1.40 2.24 -4.04
CA PHE A 95 -1.11 1.96 -5.45
C PHE A 95 -0.73 0.49 -5.64
N GLU A 96 0.20 -0.04 -4.86
CA GLU A 96 0.67 -1.42 -4.95
C GLU A 96 -0.46 -2.44 -4.70
N ILE A 97 -1.16 -2.30 -3.57
CA ILE A 97 -2.18 -3.28 -3.17
C ILE A 97 -3.41 -3.25 -4.08
N PHE A 98 -3.88 -2.07 -4.49
CA PHE A 98 -5.02 -1.98 -5.40
C PHE A 98 -4.66 -2.46 -6.81
N SER A 99 -3.47 -2.11 -7.31
CA SER A 99 -2.99 -2.62 -8.61
C SER A 99 -2.88 -4.14 -8.60
N PHE A 100 -2.31 -4.71 -7.54
CA PHE A 100 -2.26 -6.15 -7.33
C PHE A 100 -3.65 -6.78 -7.37
N ALA A 101 -4.60 -6.23 -6.62
CA ALA A 101 -5.95 -6.80 -6.53
C ALA A 101 -6.65 -6.79 -7.89
N VAL A 102 -6.53 -5.70 -8.65
CA VAL A 102 -7.09 -5.59 -10.01
C VAL A 102 -6.43 -6.59 -10.96
N ILE A 103 -5.09 -6.64 -11.01
CA ILE A 103 -4.35 -7.57 -11.87
C ILE A 103 -4.70 -9.02 -11.51
N LYS A 104 -4.77 -9.33 -10.21
CA LYS A 104 -5.09 -10.66 -9.72
C LYS A 104 -6.46 -11.13 -10.25
N VAL A 105 -7.49 -10.33 -10.02
CA VAL A 105 -8.85 -10.66 -10.47
C VAL A 105 -8.92 -10.73 -12.00
N HIS A 106 -8.24 -9.82 -12.70
CA HIS A 106 -8.19 -9.83 -14.16
C HIS A 106 -7.55 -11.11 -14.71
N LEU A 107 -6.39 -11.51 -14.20
CA LEU A 107 -5.66 -12.70 -14.66
C LEU A 107 -6.37 -14.01 -14.29
N GLU A 108 -7.07 -14.07 -13.14
CA GLU A 108 -7.87 -15.24 -12.75
C GLU A 108 -8.98 -15.55 -13.77
N LYS A 109 -9.52 -14.54 -14.49
CA LYS A 109 -10.48 -14.76 -15.58
C LYS A 109 -9.91 -15.58 -16.74
N PHE A 110 -8.59 -15.59 -16.90
CA PHE A 110 -7.88 -16.33 -17.94
C PHE A 110 -7.29 -17.65 -17.42
N ALA A 111 -7.81 -18.17 -16.30
CA ALA A 111 -7.32 -19.37 -15.62
C ALA A 111 -5.82 -19.32 -15.25
N CYS A 112 -5.26 -18.10 -15.14
CA CYS A 112 -3.90 -17.90 -14.69
C CYS A 112 -3.84 -18.13 -13.18
N LYS A 113 -2.92 -18.99 -12.74
CA LYS A 113 -2.62 -19.17 -11.31
C LYS A 113 -1.63 -18.12 -10.87
N ILE A 114 -1.95 -17.48 -9.76
CA ILE A 114 -1.25 -16.28 -9.29
C ILE A 114 -0.68 -16.59 -7.92
N TYR A 115 0.62 -16.38 -7.81
CA TYR A 115 1.37 -16.52 -6.58
C TYR A 115 1.77 -15.11 -6.14
N ARG A 116 1.50 -14.81 -4.87
CA ARG A 116 1.97 -13.56 -4.27
C ARG A 116 3.17 -13.91 -3.40
N ASP A 117 4.35 -13.49 -3.83
CA ASP A 117 5.51 -13.46 -2.95
C ASP A 117 5.31 -12.29 -1.97
N THR A 118 5.46 -12.53 -0.67
CA THR A 118 5.18 -11.51 0.35
C THR A 118 5.75 -11.89 1.70
N ARG A 119 6.58 -11.00 2.28
CA ARG A 119 6.43 -10.36 3.62
C ARG A 119 7.73 -9.71 4.13
N THR A 120 8.84 -9.73 3.40
CA THR A 120 10.11 -9.19 3.91
C THR A 120 10.92 -8.52 2.80
N ALA A 121 11.14 -7.22 2.99
CA ALA A 121 11.94 -6.32 2.16
C ALA A 121 13.45 -6.65 2.13
N ALA A 122 13.81 -7.93 2.07
CA ALA A 122 15.21 -8.38 2.01
C ALA A 122 15.47 -9.54 1.05
N HIS A 123 14.45 -10.34 0.69
CA HIS A 123 14.65 -11.51 -0.19
C HIS A 123 13.85 -11.48 -1.49
N ASP A 124 12.86 -10.60 -1.64
CA ASP A 124 11.86 -10.72 -2.71
C ASP A 124 12.34 -10.26 -4.10
N LYS A 125 13.59 -9.81 -4.21
CA LYS A 125 14.15 -9.20 -5.43
C LYS A 125 13.15 -8.29 -6.19
N GLY A 126 12.23 -7.62 -5.50
CA GLY A 126 11.21 -6.75 -6.12
C GLY A 126 10.06 -7.43 -6.86
N VAL A 127 9.72 -8.70 -6.61
CA VAL A 127 8.54 -9.38 -7.21
C VAL A 127 7.29 -9.14 -6.35
N ASP A 128 6.23 -8.60 -6.95
CA ASP A 128 4.95 -8.40 -6.27
C ASP A 128 3.91 -9.48 -6.62
N LEU A 129 4.02 -10.02 -7.84
CA LEU A 129 3.13 -11.06 -8.34
C LEU A 129 3.89 -11.95 -9.34
N SER A 130 3.74 -13.26 -9.20
CA SER A 130 4.27 -14.25 -10.15
C SER A 130 3.15 -15.15 -10.64
N THR A 131 3.31 -15.67 -11.85
CA THR A 131 2.30 -16.50 -12.52
C THR A 131 2.85 -17.91 -12.79
N ASN A 132 1.95 -18.88 -12.98
CA ASN A 132 2.34 -20.23 -13.40
C ASN A 132 2.92 -20.30 -14.83
N PHE A 133 2.94 -19.19 -15.56
CA PHE A 133 3.55 -19.08 -16.89
C PHE A 133 4.97 -18.46 -16.84
N GLY A 134 5.53 -18.23 -15.65
CA GLY A 134 6.86 -17.66 -15.49
C GLY A 134 6.92 -16.14 -15.63
N VAL A 135 5.80 -15.47 -15.91
CA VAL A 135 5.69 -14.01 -15.94
C VAL A 135 5.63 -13.47 -14.50
N VAL A 136 6.42 -12.44 -14.24
CA VAL A 136 6.48 -11.72 -12.97
C VAL A 136 6.12 -10.25 -13.16
N TYR A 137 5.49 -9.69 -12.13
CA TYR A 137 5.05 -8.31 -12.09
C TYR A 137 5.75 -7.62 -10.93
N GLN A 138 6.27 -6.43 -11.21
CA GLN A 138 6.77 -5.52 -10.20
C GLN A 138 5.95 -4.24 -10.25
N ILE A 139 5.34 -3.89 -9.12
CA ILE A 139 4.42 -2.77 -8.97
C ILE A 139 5.12 -1.67 -8.21
N LYS A 140 5.24 -0.49 -8.82
CA LYS A 140 5.83 0.69 -8.18
C LYS A 140 5.10 1.96 -8.55
N LYS A 141 4.77 2.76 -7.53
CA LYS A 141 4.20 4.11 -7.75
C LYS A 141 5.30 5.07 -8.23
N LEU A 142 5.64 5.00 -9.51
CA LEU A 142 6.65 5.85 -10.18
C LEU A 142 6.03 6.63 -11.32
N ARG A 143 6.66 7.75 -11.66
CA ARG A 143 6.39 8.52 -12.88
C ARG A 143 7.62 8.52 -13.75
N MET A 144 7.46 8.12 -15.01
CA MET A 144 8.56 7.96 -15.96
C MET A 144 8.31 8.77 -17.22
N SER A 145 9.15 9.76 -17.45
CA SER A 145 8.99 10.69 -18.56
C SER A 145 10.18 10.70 -19.52
N THR A 146 11.34 10.20 -19.07
CA THR A 146 12.59 10.19 -19.84
C THR A 146 13.18 8.78 -19.97
N GLU A 147 14.05 8.58 -20.97
CA GLU A 147 14.85 7.34 -21.08
C GLU A 147 15.80 7.15 -19.90
N SER A 148 16.24 8.23 -19.24
CA SER A 148 17.07 8.14 -18.03
C SER A 148 16.31 7.47 -16.88
N ASP A 149 15.03 7.83 -16.71
CA ASP A 149 14.15 7.16 -15.74
C ASP A 149 14.06 5.66 -16.03
N ALA A 150 13.88 5.30 -17.30
CA ALA A 150 13.77 3.92 -17.76
C ALA A 150 15.06 3.13 -17.54
N ASN A 151 16.21 3.71 -17.86
CA ASN A 151 17.50 3.08 -17.65
C ASN A 151 17.77 2.82 -16.16
N ARG A 152 17.39 3.75 -15.28
CA ARG A 152 17.50 3.55 -13.83
C ARG A 152 16.64 2.38 -13.35
N VAL A 153 15.37 2.32 -13.77
CA VAL A 153 14.47 1.22 -13.40
C VAL A 153 14.97 -0.10 -13.99
N TYR A 154 15.42 -0.11 -15.24
CA TYR A 154 15.94 -1.30 -15.90
C TYR A 154 17.24 -1.81 -15.25
N ALA A 155 18.11 -0.91 -14.79
CA ALA A 155 19.28 -1.30 -14.01
C ALA A 155 18.89 -1.99 -12.69
N GLU A 156 17.85 -1.50 -12.02
CA GLU A 156 17.28 -2.16 -10.85
C GLU A 156 16.73 -3.55 -11.20
N LEU A 157 16.00 -3.67 -12.32
CA LEU A 157 15.50 -4.94 -12.80
C LEU A 157 16.61 -5.97 -13.05
N LYS A 158 17.76 -5.58 -13.59
CA LYS A 158 18.90 -6.51 -13.79
C LYS A 158 19.50 -7.03 -12.50
N VAL A 159 19.43 -6.26 -11.42
CA VAL A 159 19.89 -6.69 -10.09
C VAL A 159 18.88 -7.67 -9.47
N ASN A 160 17.60 -7.41 -9.75
CA ASN A 160 16.46 -8.10 -9.18
C ASN A 160 16.09 -9.40 -9.92
N PHE A 161 16.32 -9.48 -11.22
CA PHE A 161 15.86 -10.59 -12.05
C PHE A 161 17.01 -11.25 -12.79
N ASP A 162 16.92 -12.56 -12.93
CA ASP A 162 17.89 -13.36 -13.68
C ASP A 162 17.82 -12.96 -15.17
N SER A 163 18.97 -12.93 -15.87
CA SER A 163 19.06 -12.34 -17.22
C SER A 163 18.13 -12.99 -18.25
N GLU A 164 17.91 -14.30 -18.16
CA GLU A 164 17.00 -15.05 -19.04
C GLU A 164 15.56 -14.54 -18.93
N ARG A 165 15.09 -14.25 -17.71
CA ARG A 165 13.72 -13.76 -17.49
C ARG A 165 13.45 -12.40 -18.15
N LEU A 166 14.46 -11.51 -18.13
CA LEU A 166 14.37 -10.22 -18.81
C LEU A 166 14.46 -10.38 -20.34
N GLN A 167 15.32 -11.27 -20.84
CA GLN A 167 15.47 -11.52 -22.27
C GLN A 167 14.22 -12.15 -22.90
N ASP A 168 13.55 -13.04 -22.16
CA ASP A 168 12.30 -13.68 -22.58
C ASP A 168 11.08 -12.73 -22.53
N GLY A 169 11.26 -11.55 -21.94
CA GLY A 169 10.18 -10.57 -21.78
C GLY A 169 9.14 -10.95 -20.72
N ASN A 170 9.55 -11.74 -19.73
CA ASN A 170 8.69 -12.25 -18.67
C ASN A 170 8.56 -11.29 -17.47
N VAL A 171 9.00 -10.03 -17.61
CA VAL A 171 8.90 -9.01 -16.56
C VAL A 171 7.95 -7.90 -17.00
N ILE A 172 6.92 -7.66 -16.19
CA ILE A 172 5.93 -6.60 -16.39
C ILE A 172 6.04 -5.58 -15.26
N LEU A 173 6.30 -4.33 -15.63
CA LEU A 173 6.28 -3.20 -14.70
C LEU A 173 4.88 -2.60 -14.60
N VAL A 174 4.39 -2.40 -13.39
CA VAL A 174 3.14 -1.68 -13.14
C VAL A 174 3.48 -0.33 -12.53
N ILE A 175 3.17 0.75 -13.24
CA ILE A 175 3.71 2.10 -13.00
C ILE A 175 2.56 3.11 -12.96
N ASP A 176 2.67 4.15 -12.11
CA ASP A 176 1.63 5.16 -11.99
C ASP A 176 1.46 5.93 -13.31
N GLU A 177 2.55 6.51 -13.81
CA GLU A 177 2.53 7.33 -15.03
C GLU A 177 3.75 7.03 -15.90
N ILE A 178 3.53 6.86 -17.20
CA ILE A 178 4.59 6.61 -18.17
C ILE A 178 4.28 7.30 -19.49
N SER A 179 5.26 8.01 -20.06
CA SER A 179 5.12 8.62 -21.38
C SER A 179 5.11 7.54 -22.48
N LYS A 180 4.45 7.81 -23.61
CA LYS A 180 4.36 6.85 -24.72
C LYS A 180 5.73 6.44 -25.27
N ASP A 181 6.65 7.40 -25.37
CA ASP A 181 8.00 7.16 -25.88
C ASP A 181 8.79 6.27 -24.92
N VAL A 182 8.69 6.51 -23.61
CA VAL A 182 9.35 5.67 -22.61
C VAL A 182 8.72 4.28 -22.54
N LYS A 183 7.40 4.17 -22.69
CA LYS A 183 6.71 2.87 -22.76
C LYS A 183 7.23 2.05 -23.94
N LYS A 184 7.41 2.68 -25.12
CA LYS A 184 8.01 2.03 -26.29
C LYS A 184 9.47 1.63 -26.03
N TYR A 185 10.25 2.52 -25.43
CA TYR A 185 11.63 2.25 -25.08
C TYR A 185 11.77 1.02 -24.17
N LEU A 186 10.94 0.87 -23.14
CA LEU A 186 10.95 -0.32 -22.28
C LEU A 186 10.60 -1.61 -23.05
N ILE A 187 9.67 -1.54 -24.01
CA ILE A 187 9.30 -2.68 -24.87
C ILE A 187 10.50 -3.12 -25.71
N ASP A 188 11.27 -2.19 -26.25
CA ASP A 188 12.50 -2.48 -27.00
C ASP A 188 13.55 -3.19 -26.11
N MET A 189 13.53 -2.91 -24.81
CA MET A 189 14.33 -3.59 -23.78
C MET A 189 13.70 -4.90 -23.25
N LYS A 190 12.63 -5.38 -23.89
CA LYS A 190 11.85 -6.57 -23.51
C LYS A 190 11.09 -6.45 -22.18
N VAL A 191 10.86 -5.24 -21.68
CA VAL A 191 10.08 -5.02 -20.45
C VAL A 191 8.72 -4.43 -20.81
N GLN A 192 7.66 -5.16 -20.51
CA GLN A 192 6.29 -4.65 -20.68
C GLN A 192 5.94 -3.72 -19.54
N SER A 193 5.05 -2.75 -19.79
CA SER A 193 4.54 -1.87 -18.73
C SER A 193 3.03 -1.66 -18.79
N ILE A 194 2.42 -1.63 -17.62
CA ILE A 194 1.00 -1.33 -17.37
C ILE A 194 0.95 -0.02 -16.59
N SER A 195 0.33 1.01 -17.17
CA SER A 195 0.12 2.28 -16.48
C SER A 195 -1.09 2.24 -15.54
N LYS A 196 -1.25 3.25 -14.67
CA LYS A 196 -2.50 3.44 -13.91
C LYS A 196 -3.72 3.49 -14.82
N ASP A 197 -3.63 4.17 -15.96
CA ASP A 197 -4.74 4.26 -16.91
C ASP A 197 -5.09 2.89 -17.50
N ASP A 198 -4.07 2.06 -17.77
CA ASP A 198 -4.29 0.68 -18.22
C ASP A 198 -4.95 -0.17 -17.12
N LEU A 199 -4.54 0.00 -15.84
CA LEU A 199 -5.19 -0.64 -14.70
C LEU A 199 -6.66 -0.24 -14.54
N LEU A 200 -6.97 1.05 -14.69
CA LEU A 200 -8.35 1.54 -14.59
C LEU A 200 -9.20 0.98 -15.73
N LYS A 201 -8.64 0.81 -16.93
CA LYS A 201 -9.31 0.10 -18.04
C LYS A 201 -9.52 -1.37 -17.72
N MET A 202 -8.56 -2.05 -17.11
CA MET A 202 -8.73 -3.45 -16.65
C MET A 202 -9.86 -3.55 -15.63
N ALA A 203 -9.88 -2.65 -14.64
CA ALA A 203 -10.94 -2.58 -13.63
C ALA A 203 -12.31 -2.27 -14.26
N ALA A 204 -12.34 -1.50 -15.36
CA ALA A 204 -13.56 -1.20 -16.10
C ALA A 204 -14.11 -2.41 -16.86
N ASN A 205 -13.36 -3.51 -17.00
CA ASN A 205 -13.83 -4.75 -17.61
C ASN A 205 -14.39 -5.76 -16.57
N PHE A 206 -14.61 -5.33 -15.33
CA PHE A 206 -15.31 -6.11 -14.30
C PHE A 206 -16.81 -5.81 -14.35
N ASP A 207 -17.51 -6.47 -15.26
CA ASP A 207 -18.95 -6.28 -15.46
C ASP A 207 -19.77 -6.88 -14.31
N GLU A 208 -19.38 -8.05 -13.83
CA GLU A 208 -20.02 -8.70 -12.69
C GLU A 208 -19.69 -7.99 -11.37
N SER A 209 -20.69 -7.87 -10.50
CA SER A 209 -20.47 -7.31 -9.15
C SER A 209 -19.59 -8.22 -8.30
N GLU A 210 -19.59 -9.53 -8.56
CA GLU A 210 -18.76 -10.51 -7.86
C GLU A 210 -17.27 -10.24 -8.04
N ASP A 211 -16.84 -9.91 -9.27
CA ASP A 211 -15.44 -9.56 -9.55
C ASP A 211 -15.03 -8.30 -8.78
N ARG A 212 -15.88 -7.27 -8.79
CA ARG A 212 -15.66 -6.02 -8.07
C ARG A 212 -15.59 -6.25 -6.56
N GLN A 213 -16.48 -7.07 -6.00
CA GLN A 213 -16.44 -7.48 -4.59
C GLN A 213 -15.16 -8.25 -4.27
N LYS A 214 -14.71 -9.12 -5.18
CA LYS A 214 -13.48 -9.90 -5.03
C LYS A 214 -12.25 -9.00 -4.96
N VAL A 215 -12.17 -7.98 -5.82
CA VAL A 215 -11.11 -6.95 -5.74
C VAL A 215 -11.10 -6.30 -4.35
N LEU A 216 -12.26 -5.81 -3.88
CA LEU A 216 -12.35 -5.14 -2.58
C LEU A 216 -12.00 -6.06 -1.40
N ARG A 217 -12.35 -7.36 -1.50
CA ARG A 217 -11.96 -8.37 -0.51
C ARG A 217 -10.44 -8.57 -0.48
N ILE A 218 -9.83 -8.75 -1.65
CA ILE A 218 -8.37 -8.93 -1.77
C ILE A 218 -7.64 -7.71 -1.20
N VAL A 219 -8.08 -6.49 -1.53
CA VAL A 219 -7.51 -5.27 -0.96
C VAL A 219 -7.50 -5.33 0.58
N TYR A 220 -8.64 -5.64 1.20
CA TYR A 220 -8.72 -5.75 2.66
C TYR A 220 -7.76 -6.81 3.22
N GLU A 221 -7.72 -7.98 2.61
CA GLU A 221 -6.89 -9.10 3.05
C GLU A 221 -5.39 -8.75 2.96
N GLU A 222 -4.96 -8.09 1.89
CA GLU A 222 -3.56 -7.69 1.70
C GLU A 222 -3.15 -6.56 2.64
N PHE A 223 -4.00 -5.53 2.83
CA PHE A 223 -3.75 -4.51 3.84
C PHE A 223 -3.69 -5.13 5.24
N ARG A 224 -4.62 -6.01 5.58
CA ARG A 224 -4.58 -6.71 6.86
C ARG A 224 -3.28 -7.49 6.99
N ARG A 225 -2.84 -8.21 5.95
CA ARG A 225 -1.59 -8.98 5.99
C ARG A 225 -0.36 -8.09 6.18
N GLU A 226 -0.29 -6.94 5.52
CA GLU A 226 0.81 -5.98 5.59
C GLU A 226 0.90 -5.30 6.96
N TYR A 227 -0.24 -4.87 7.51
CA TYR A 227 -0.30 -4.07 8.74
C TYR A 227 -0.61 -4.88 10.00
N SER A 228 -0.79 -6.20 9.90
CA SER A 228 -0.96 -7.05 11.09
C SER A 228 0.32 -7.10 11.90
N SER A 229 0.27 -6.63 13.14
CA SER A 229 1.36 -6.80 14.10
C SER A 229 1.64 -8.28 14.34
N SER A 230 2.93 -8.65 14.35
CA SER A 230 3.39 -9.98 14.78
C SER A 230 3.55 -10.08 16.30
N ILE A 231 3.32 -8.99 17.03
CA ILE A 231 3.41 -8.95 18.50
C ILE A 231 2.17 -9.65 19.05
N LYS A 232 2.39 -10.80 19.71
CA LYS A 232 1.40 -11.54 20.49
C LYS A 232 1.35 -11.04 21.92
#